data_AF-A0A7W7KRK0-F1
#
_entry.id   AF-A0A7W7KRK0-F1
#
_cell.length_a   1.000
_cell.length_b   1.000
_cell.length_c   1.000
_cell.angle_alpha   90.00
_cell.angle_beta   90.00
_cell.angle_gamma   90.00
#
_symmetry.space_group_name_H-M   'P 1'
#
loop_
_entity.id
_entity.type
_entity.pdbx_description
1 polymer ?
#
loop_
_entity_poly.entity_id
_entity_poly.type
_entity_poly.pdbx_seq_one_letter_code
_entity_poly.pdbx_strand_id
1 'polypeptide(L)'
;MSERPVSAAEKILHDRIAQLGCISCRADGHYNNWVSIHHVHGRTRLHCHMYVLPLCEAHHQNEKNGSIAVHVNKARWEERYGDQDDLVAEQWASLGVAYEPPGKKSGVSKSKYTATKGLKEPPAPKPERPPKQAKPSVPKRPLTKQQEQLLEHRKAEQKKVAAVYAEKAKASQKERRAQYLEDNKDAIEEQKDQQRQRNRDFRKKMRKANKLKKAS
;
A
#
# COMPACT_ATOMS: atom_id res chain seq x y z
N MET A 1 -7.10 4.42 22.40
CA MET A 1 -6.23 5.33 21.63
C MET A 1 -7.09 6.00 20.57
N SER A 2 -7.06 7.33 20.50
CA SER A 2 -7.74 8.10 19.45
C SER A 2 -7.02 7.92 18.11
N GLU A 3 -7.77 8.01 17.01
CA GLU A 3 -7.23 8.07 15.65
C GLU A 3 -6.26 9.25 15.51
N ARG A 4 -5.22 9.08 14.67
CA ARG A 4 -4.32 10.20 14.35
C ARG A 4 -5.08 11.17 13.46
N PRO A 5 -4.99 12.50 13.69
CA PRO A 5 -5.58 13.45 12.78
C PRO A 5 -4.87 13.42 11.42
N VAL A 6 -5.66 13.57 10.35
CA VAL A 6 -5.16 13.72 8.98
C VAL A 6 -4.58 15.12 8.81
N SER A 7 -3.29 15.20 8.45
CA SER A 7 -2.61 16.46 8.16
C SER A 7 -3.10 17.09 6.84
N ALA A 8 -2.80 18.37 6.61
CA ALA A 8 -3.16 19.05 5.36
C ALA A 8 -2.55 18.36 4.12
N ALA A 9 -1.28 17.94 4.20
CA ALA A 9 -0.61 17.22 3.11
C ALA A 9 -1.26 15.87 2.82
N GLU A 10 -1.70 15.15 3.86
CA GLU A 10 -2.40 13.87 3.71
C GLU A 10 -3.79 14.03 3.10
N LYS A 11 -4.50 15.13 3.39
CA LYS A 11 -5.77 15.45 2.72
C LYS A 11 -5.56 15.68 1.22
N ILE A 12 -4.56 16.49 0.85
CA ILE A 12 -4.22 16.72 -0.56
C ILE A 12 -3.86 15.41 -1.26
N LEU A 13 -3.11 14.53 -0.58
CA LEU A 13 -2.84 13.19 -1.09
C LEU A 13 -4.12 12.39 -1.31
N HIS A 14 -5.06 12.38 -0.35
CA HIS A 14 -6.33 11.68 -0.47
C HIS A 14 -7.14 12.18 -1.66
N ASP A 15 -7.18 13.50 -1.89
CA ASP A 15 -7.88 14.09 -3.04
C ASP A 15 -7.25 13.64 -4.36
N ARG A 16 -5.92 13.60 -4.44
CA ARG A 16 -5.20 13.11 -5.64
C ARG A 16 -5.41 11.62 -5.87
N ILE A 17 -5.38 10.82 -4.80
CA ILE A 17 -5.64 9.38 -4.85
C ILE A 17 -7.10 9.11 -5.28
N ALA A 18 -8.07 9.86 -4.77
CA ALA A 18 -9.48 9.69 -5.11
C ALA A 18 -9.75 9.95 -6.61
N GLN A 19 -9.04 10.90 -7.23
CA GLN A 19 -9.15 11.20 -8.67
C GLN A 19 -8.73 10.03 -9.57
N LEU A 20 -7.87 9.13 -9.08
CA LEU A 20 -7.52 7.91 -9.82
C LEU A 20 -8.74 6.98 -9.98
N GLY A 21 -9.76 7.12 -9.13
CA GLY A 21 -10.93 6.25 -9.09
C GLY A 21 -10.67 4.92 -8.38
N CYS A 22 -11.68 4.06 -8.34
CA CYS A 22 -11.62 2.80 -7.61
C CYS A 22 -10.60 1.86 -8.23
N ILE A 23 -9.58 1.47 -7.46
CA ILE A 23 -8.49 0.61 -7.96
C ILE A 23 -8.98 -0.76 -8.43
N SER A 24 -9.94 -1.37 -7.71
CA SER A 24 -10.57 -2.63 -8.14
C SER A 24 -11.41 -2.47 -9.40
N CYS A 25 -12.17 -1.38 -9.53
CA CYS A 25 -12.92 -1.12 -10.76
C CYS A 25 -11.97 -0.99 -11.95
N ARG A 26 -10.83 -0.29 -11.81
CA ARG A 26 -9.84 -0.18 -12.87
C ARG A 26 -9.28 -1.54 -13.28
N ALA A 27 -8.98 -2.40 -12.31
CA ALA A 27 -8.53 -3.77 -12.56
C ALA A 27 -9.60 -4.60 -13.29
N ASP A 28 -10.88 -4.37 -13.00
CA ASP A 28 -12.02 -4.97 -13.72
C ASP A 28 -12.35 -4.26 -15.07
N GLY A 29 -11.56 -3.27 -15.50
CA GLY A 29 -11.75 -2.57 -16.78
C GLY A 29 -12.78 -1.44 -16.76
N HIS A 30 -13.17 -0.96 -15.57
CA HIS A 30 -14.16 0.10 -15.38
C HIS A 30 -13.57 1.33 -14.67
N TYR A 31 -14.04 2.52 -15.03
CA TYR A 31 -13.70 3.73 -14.28
C TYR A 31 -14.86 4.12 -13.36
N ASN A 32 -14.55 4.33 -12.07
CA ASN A 32 -15.51 4.81 -11.08
C ASN A 32 -14.80 5.73 -10.08
N ASN A 33 -15.14 7.02 -10.07
CA ASN A 33 -14.58 8.01 -9.16
C ASN A 33 -15.43 8.28 -7.91
N TRP A 34 -16.53 7.55 -7.71
CA TRP A 34 -17.34 7.60 -6.49
C TRP A 34 -16.71 6.69 -5.43
N VAL A 35 -15.64 7.18 -4.82
CA VAL A 35 -14.78 6.42 -3.91
C VAL A 35 -14.74 7.00 -2.51
N SER A 36 -14.41 6.15 -1.57
CA SER A 36 -14.01 6.52 -0.21
C SER A 36 -12.63 5.96 0.10
N ILE A 37 -11.95 6.61 1.03
CA ILE A 37 -10.57 6.27 1.41
C ILE A 37 -10.58 5.06 2.35
N HIS A 38 -9.97 3.97 1.89
CA HIS A 38 -9.70 2.77 2.66
C HIS A 38 -8.31 2.85 3.29
N HIS A 39 -8.18 2.56 4.59
CA HIS A 39 -6.88 2.53 5.29
C HIS A 39 -6.35 1.11 5.41
N VAL A 40 -5.20 0.83 4.80
CA VAL A 40 -4.58 -0.51 4.78
C VAL A 40 -4.04 -0.91 6.16
N HIS A 41 -3.38 0.03 6.85
CA HIS A 41 -2.69 -0.22 8.13
C HIS A 41 -3.37 0.42 9.34
N GLY A 42 -4.70 0.55 9.29
CA GLY A 42 -5.49 1.22 10.31
C GLY A 42 -5.24 2.73 10.36
N ARG A 43 -5.61 3.39 11.47
CA ARG A 43 -5.72 4.86 11.55
C ARG A 43 -4.85 5.51 12.64
N THR A 44 -4.05 4.73 13.35
CA THR A 44 -3.28 5.21 14.52
C THR A 44 -1.76 5.20 14.31
N ARG A 45 -1.26 4.42 13.34
CA ARG A 45 0.19 4.28 13.09
C ARG A 45 0.77 5.54 12.42
N LEU A 46 2.08 5.72 12.55
CA LEU A 46 2.80 6.73 11.79
C LEU A 46 2.59 6.47 10.28
N HIS A 47 2.34 7.53 9.52
CA HIS A 47 2.04 7.49 8.09
C HIS A 47 0.78 6.70 7.70
N CYS A 48 -0.10 6.34 8.65
CA CYS A 48 -1.31 5.55 8.35
C CYS A 48 -2.18 6.11 7.22
N HIS A 49 -2.29 7.43 7.08
CA HIS A 49 -3.07 8.09 6.03
C HIS A 49 -2.35 8.14 4.67
N MET A 50 -1.12 7.64 4.59
CA MET A 50 -0.36 7.50 3.34
C MET A 50 -0.54 6.10 2.73
N TYR A 51 -0.97 5.11 3.52
CA TYR A 51 -1.30 3.74 3.07
C TYR A 51 -2.80 3.61 2.89
N VAL A 52 -3.27 4.17 1.77
CA VAL A 52 -4.69 4.19 1.47
C VAL A 52 -5.00 3.75 0.05
N LEU A 53 -6.21 3.25 -0.13
CA LEU A 53 -6.78 2.83 -1.41
C LEU A 53 -8.10 3.58 -1.65
N PRO A 54 -8.36 4.10 -2.85
CA PRO A 54 -9.64 4.65 -3.28
C PRO A 54 -10.51 3.45 -3.67
N LEU A 55 -11.57 3.21 -2.91
CA LEU A 55 -12.49 2.11 -3.19
C LEU A 55 -13.92 2.63 -3.26
N CYS A 56 -14.66 2.19 -4.28
CA CYS A 56 -16.10 2.42 -4.34
C CYS A 56 -16.81 1.58 -3.28
N GLU A 57 -18.05 1.92 -2.96
CA GLU A 57 -18.84 1.20 -1.95
C GLU A 57 -18.83 -0.33 -2.15
N ALA A 58 -18.97 -0.76 -3.41
CA ALA A 58 -19.03 -2.16 -3.83
C ALA A 58 -17.74 -2.95 -3.56
N HIS A 59 -16.57 -2.28 -3.64
CA HIS A 59 -15.26 -2.89 -3.38
C HIS A 59 -14.72 -2.54 -1.98
N HIS A 60 -15.33 -1.60 -1.28
CA HIS A 60 -14.90 -1.15 0.05
C HIS A 60 -15.63 -1.90 1.17
N GLN A 61 -16.94 -1.69 1.28
CA GLN A 61 -17.72 -2.07 2.48
C GLN A 61 -18.70 -3.21 2.21
N ASN A 62 -19.42 -3.16 1.10
CA ASN A 62 -20.55 -4.03 0.83
C ASN A 62 -20.43 -4.65 -0.57
N GLU A 63 -20.41 -5.97 -0.67
CA GLU A 63 -20.43 -6.65 -1.97
C GLU A 63 -21.74 -6.35 -2.69
N LYS A 64 -21.67 -5.94 -3.97
CA LYS A 64 -22.81 -5.65 -4.84
C LYS A 64 -22.52 -6.16 -6.24
N ASN A 65 -23.52 -6.76 -6.88
CA ASN A 65 -23.42 -7.20 -8.28
C ASN A 65 -22.19 -8.10 -8.58
N GLY A 66 -21.82 -8.97 -7.65
CA GLY A 66 -20.66 -9.86 -7.79
C GLY A 66 -19.30 -9.21 -7.54
N SER A 67 -19.25 -7.96 -7.09
CA SER A 67 -18.03 -7.34 -6.57
C SER A 67 -17.57 -8.06 -5.30
N ILE A 68 -16.27 -8.01 -5.04
CA ILE A 68 -15.68 -8.52 -3.80
C ILE A 68 -15.31 -7.29 -2.98
N ALA A 69 -15.73 -7.21 -1.73
CA ALA A 69 -15.45 -6.04 -0.88
C ALA A 69 -14.31 -6.37 0.09
N VAL A 70 -13.33 -5.46 0.22
CA VAL A 70 -12.14 -5.69 1.06
C VAL A 70 -12.52 -5.91 2.53
N HIS A 71 -13.55 -5.23 3.03
CA HIS A 71 -14.03 -5.42 4.41
C HIS A 71 -14.89 -6.66 4.63
N VAL A 72 -15.43 -7.28 3.56
CA VAL A 72 -16.20 -8.52 3.63
C VAL A 72 -15.28 -9.73 3.55
N ASN A 73 -14.43 -9.79 2.52
CA ASN A 73 -13.50 -10.88 2.31
C ASN A 73 -12.16 -10.39 1.75
N LYS A 74 -11.35 -9.80 2.64
CA LYS A 74 -10.01 -9.29 2.33
C LYS A 74 -9.16 -10.32 1.56
N ALA A 75 -9.13 -11.58 2.00
CA ALA A 75 -8.27 -12.60 1.39
C ALA A 75 -8.64 -12.84 -0.07
N ARG A 76 -9.94 -12.99 -0.36
CA ARG A 76 -10.43 -13.17 -1.73
C ARG A 76 -10.27 -11.89 -2.57
N TRP A 77 -10.41 -10.73 -1.93
CA TRP A 77 -10.17 -9.45 -2.58
C TRP A 77 -8.70 -9.33 -3.02
N GLU A 78 -7.75 -9.63 -2.14
CA GLU A 78 -6.31 -9.59 -2.43
C GLU A 78 -5.91 -10.66 -3.45
N GLU A 79 -6.55 -11.83 -3.43
CA GLU A 79 -6.36 -12.87 -4.46
C GLU A 79 -6.78 -12.38 -5.86
N ARG A 80 -7.86 -11.61 -5.96
CA ARG A 80 -8.37 -11.10 -7.24
C ARG A 80 -7.62 -9.86 -7.74
N TYR A 81 -7.36 -8.90 -6.85
CA TYR A 81 -6.89 -7.56 -7.23
C TYR A 81 -5.42 -7.31 -6.93
N GLY A 82 -4.80 -8.10 -6.05
CA GLY A 82 -3.42 -7.92 -5.58
C GLY A 82 -3.35 -7.56 -4.10
N ASP A 83 -2.16 -7.70 -3.52
CA ASP A 83 -1.90 -7.32 -2.13
C ASP A 83 -2.11 -5.80 -1.94
N GLN A 84 -2.67 -5.41 -0.81
CA GLN A 84 -2.98 -4.00 -0.54
C GLN A 84 -1.73 -3.11 -0.52
N ASP A 85 -0.57 -3.61 -0.06
CA ASP A 85 0.68 -2.83 -0.06
C ASP A 85 1.21 -2.63 -1.48
N ASP A 86 1.10 -3.65 -2.34
CA ASP A 86 1.48 -3.56 -3.75
C ASP A 86 0.59 -2.55 -4.49
N LEU A 87 -0.71 -2.57 -4.20
CA LEU A 87 -1.69 -1.63 -4.76
C LEU A 87 -1.51 -0.21 -4.21
N VAL A 88 -1.02 -0.04 -2.98
CA VAL A 88 -0.58 1.28 -2.51
C VAL A 88 0.61 1.76 -3.35
N ALA A 89 1.62 0.93 -3.55
CA ALA A 89 2.79 1.30 -4.35
C ALA A 89 2.43 1.67 -5.80
N GLU A 90 1.51 0.94 -6.43
CA GLU A 90 1.01 1.23 -7.78
C GLU A 90 0.36 2.62 -7.88
N GLN A 91 -0.45 3.00 -6.90
CA GLN A 91 -1.11 4.30 -6.91
C GLN A 91 -0.12 5.44 -6.75
N TRP A 92 0.85 5.29 -5.85
CA TRP A 92 1.90 6.28 -5.70
C TRP A 92 2.71 6.45 -6.98
N ALA A 93 3.00 5.34 -7.69
CA ALA A 93 3.63 5.38 -9.01
C ALA A 93 2.75 6.12 -10.03
N SER A 94 1.43 5.90 -10.01
CA SER A 94 0.47 6.58 -10.89
C SER A 94 0.40 8.10 -10.66
N LEU A 95 0.73 8.57 -9.44
CA LEU A 95 0.81 9.99 -9.11
C LEU A 95 2.14 10.64 -9.51
N GLY A 96 3.09 9.87 -10.06
CA GLY A 96 4.42 10.36 -10.44
C GLY A 96 5.28 10.79 -9.25
N VAL A 97 4.96 10.32 -8.04
CA VAL A 97 5.70 10.63 -6.81
C VAL A 97 6.49 9.38 -6.40
N ALA A 98 7.79 9.52 -6.18
CA ALA A 98 8.61 8.42 -5.70
C ALA A 98 8.08 7.91 -4.34
N TYR A 99 7.67 6.65 -4.30
CA TYR A 99 7.23 5.99 -3.08
C TYR A 99 8.43 5.34 -2.38
N GLU A 100 8.75 5.82 -1.18
CA GLU A 100 9.63 5.10 -0.26
C GLU A 100 8.76 4.36 0.76
N PRO A 101 8.59 3.03 0.64
CA PRO A 101 7.93 2.26 1.69
C PRO A 101 8.76 2.40 2.97
N PRO A 102 8.15 2.69 4.13
CA PRO A 102 8.88 2.75 5.38
C PRO A 102 9.48 1.38 5.62
N GLY A 103 10.81 1.35 5.84
CA GLY A 103 11.54 0.10 6.00
C GLY A 103 10.81 -0.84 6.95
N LYS A 104 10.53 -2.07 6.50
CA LYS A 104 10.01 -3.14 7.37
C LYS A 104 10.92 -3.21 8.59
N LYS A 105 10.45 -2.78 9.75
CA LYS A 105 11.22 -2.98 10.99
C LYS A 105 11.16 -4.48 11.30
N SER A 106 12.18 -5.21 10.83
CA SER A 106 12.67 -6.40 11.54
C SER A 106 12.80 -6.02 13.01
N GLY A 107 12.18 -6.79 13.89
CA GLY A 107 11.94 -6.40 15.28
C GLY A 107 13.20 -5.93 15.99
N VAL A 108 13.10 -4.84 16.75
CA VAL A 108 14.07 -4.50 17.79
C VAL A 108 13.35 -3.95 19.02
N SER A 109 13.57 -4.70 20.09
CA SER A 109 13.66 -4.41 21.53
C SER A 109 12.72 -3.42 22.21
N LYS A 110 12.23 -3.87 23.37
CA LYS A 110 11.53 -3.10 24.39
C LYS A 110 12.45 -1.97 24.89
N SER A 111 12.16 -0.72 24.53
CA SER A 111 12.72 0.43 25.23
C SER A 111 11.73 0.89 26.32
N LYS A 112 12.21 0.87 27.57
CA LYS A 112 11.52 1.36 28.77
C LYS A 112 11.35 2.87 28.65
N TYR A 113 10.12 3.38 28.61
CA TYR A 113 9.86 4.80 28.82
C TYR A 113 9.37 5.03 30.24
N THR A 114 10.18 5.76 31.01
CA THR A 114 9.81 6.40 32.27
C THR A 114 8.80 7.52 31.98
N ALA A 115 7.72 7.52 32.75
CA ALA A 115 6.62 8.46 32.63
C ALA A 115 7.02 9.86 33.10
N THR A 116 6.71 10.90 32.32
CA THR A 116 6.47 12.24 32.86
C THR A 116 4.97 12.54 32.83
N LYS A 117 4.51 12.97 33.99
CA LYS A 117 3.13 13.08 34.44
C LYS A 117 2.57 14.43 34.01
N GLY A 118 1.47 14.44 33.27
CA GLY A 118 0.71 15.64 32.91
C GLY A 118 -0.78 15.33 32.99
N LEU A 119 -1.42 15.83 34.05
CA LEU A 119 -2.83 15.62 34.39
C LEU A 119 -3.74 16.15 33.27
N LYS A 120 -4.63 15.30 32.75
CA LYS A 120 -5.87 15.72 32.10
C LYS A 120 -7.03 14.92 32.70
N GLU A 121 -8.09 15.64 33.01
CA GLU A 121 -9.30 15.17 33.68
C GLU A 121 -9.93 13.95 32.97
N PRO A 122 -10.59 13.05 33.73
CA PRO A 122 -11.17 11.83 33.16
C PRO A 122 -12.36 12.16 32.24
N PRO A 123 -12.39 11.61 31.01
CA PRO A 123 -13.56 11.76 30.14
C PRO A 123 -14.76 10.99 30.68
N ALA A 124 -15.95 11.53 30.42
CA ALA A 124 -17.26 11.01 30.84
C ALA A 124 -17.44 9.50 30.58
N PRO A 125 -18.20 8.78 31.44
CA PRO A 125 -18.40 7.34 31.31
C PRO A 125 -19.11 7.01 29.99
N LYS A 126 -18.53 6.08 29.24
CA LYS A 126 -19.10 5.55 28.00
C LYS A 126 -20.33 4.69 28.33
N PRO A 127 -21.36 4.65 27.45
CA PRO A 127 -22.48 3.73 27.64
C PRO A 127 -21.96 2.29 27.68
N GLU A 128 -22.40 1.53 28.68
CA GLU A 128 -22.02 0.13 28.86
C GLU A 128 -22.48 -0.69 27.66
N ARG A 129 -21.51 -1.19 26.91
CA ARG A 129 -21.75 -2.20 25.88
C ARG A 129 -22.04 -3.52 26.61
N PRO A 130 -23.11 -4.26 26.25
CA PRO A 130 -23.38 -5.55 26.88
C PRO A 130 -22.14 -6.46 26.77
N PRO A 131 -21.80 -7.19 27.84
CA PRO A 131 -20.62 -8.04 27.84
C PRO A 131 -20.73 -9.03 26.68
N LYS A 132 -19.74 -9.00 25.78
CA LYS A 132 -19.56 -10.08 24.81
C LYS A 132 -19.40 -11.35 25.62
N GLN A 133 -20.37 -12.26 25.52
CA GLN A 133 -20.26 -13.59 26.09
C GLN A 133 -18.94 -14.19 25.61
N ALA A 134 -18.04 -14.48 26.53
CA ALA A 134 -16.80 -15.16 26.22
C ALA A 134 -17.19 -16.52 25.64
N LYS A 135 -16.87 -16.75 24.35
CA LYS A 135 -16.96 -18.11 23.81
C LYS A 135 -16.11 -19.00 24.71
N PRO A 136 -16.62 -20.15 25.19
CA PRO A 136 -15.84 -21.03 26.03
C PRO A 136 -14.54 -21.36 25.30
N SER A 137 -13.41 -21.06 25.96
CA SER A 137 -12.10 -21.40 25.43
C SER A 137 -11.98 -22.92 25.48
N VAL A 138 -12.30 -23.59 24.37
CA VAL A 138 -12.04 -25.02 24.24
C VAL A 138 -10.54 -25.22 24.41
N PRO A 139 -10.07 -25.98 25.42
CA PRO A 139 -8.65 -26.26 25.56
C PRO A 139 -8.17 -26.93 24.27
N LYS A 140 -7.20 -26.31 23.61
CA LYS A 140 -6.60 -26.87 22.39
C LYS A 140 -5.97 -28.20 22.76
N ARG A 141 -6.62 -29.31 22.42
CA ARG A 141 -6.06 -30.64 22.59
C ARG A 141 -4.76 -30.70 21.75
N PRO A 142 -3.63 -31.14 22.33
CA PRO A 142 -2.39 -31.24 21.57
C PRO A 142 -2.61 -32.19 20.38
N LEU A 143 -2.07 -31.81 19.22
CA LEU A 143 -2.15 -32.60 18.01
C LEU A 143 -1.41 -33.93 18.23
N THR A 144 -1.90 -35.00 17.63
CA THR A 144 -1.12 -36.24 17.60
C THR A 144 0.08 -36.06 16.66
N LYS A 145 1.17 -36.82 16.88
CA LYS A 145 2.35 -36.78 16.00
C LYS A 145 1.99 -36.99 14.52
N GLN A 146 1.01 -37.85 14.25
CA GLN A 146 0.51 -38.10 12.90
C GLN A 146 -0.20 -36.87 12.30
N GLN A 147 -0.96 -36.13 13.10
CA GLN A 147 -1.60 -34.88 12.68
C GLN A 147 -0.58 -33.76 12.45
N GLU A 148 0.47 -33.68 13.29
CA GLU A 148 1.58 -32.74 13.12
C GLU A 148 2.34 -33.01 11.82
N GLN A 149 2.70 -34.27 11.56
CA GLN A 149 3.35 -34.68 10.30
C GLN A 149 2.49 -34.37 9.07
N LEU A 150 1.17 -34.61 9.15
CA LEU A 150 0.25 -34.27 8.07
C LEU A 150 0.16 -32.75 7.84
N LEU A 151 0.17 -31.94 8.90
CA LEU A 151 0.20 -30.48 8.82
C LEU A 151 1.51 -29.98 8.21
N GLU A 152 2.65 -30.56 8.56
CA GLU A 152 3.94 -30.23 7.97
C GLU A 152 3.98 -30.57 6.48
N HIS A 153 3.51 -31.76 6.10
CA HIS A 153 3.38 -32.15 4.70
C HIS A 153 2.47 -31.19 3.92
N ARG A 154 1.30 -30.84 4.47
CA ARG A 154 0.37 -29.87 3.84
C ARG A 154 1.00 -28.48 3.70
N LYS A 155 1.75 -28.01 4.70
CA LYS A 155 2.49 -26.73 4.63
C LYS A 155 3.58 -26.77 3.56
N ALA A 156 4.30 -27.89 3.46
CA ALA A 156 5.32 -28.07 2.43
C ALA A 156 4.72 -28.05 1.02
N GLU A 157 3.60 -28.75 0.81
CA GLU A 157 2.86 -28.74 -0.45
C GLU A 157 2.34 -27.33 -0.79
N GLN A 158 1.73 -26.64 0.18
CA GLN A 158 1.29 -25.25 0.00
C GLN A 158 2.45 -24.31 -0.39
N LYS A 159 3.63 -24.49 0.20
CA LYS A 159 4.83 -23.71 -0.13
C LYS A 159 5.31 -23.97 -1.56
N LYS A 160 5.26 -25.22 -2.03
CA LYS A 160 5.61 -25.57 -3.42
C LYS A 160 4.64 -24.93 -4.40
N VAL A 161 3.34 -25.03 -4.12
CA VAL A 161 2.30 -24.40 -4.95
C VAL A 161 2.49 -22.88 -5.00
N ALA A 162 2.70 -22.23 -3.85
CA ALA A 162 2.96 -20.80 -3.77
C ALA A 162 4.20 -20.38 -4.58
N ALA A 163 5.27 -21.18 -4.58
CA ALA A 163 6.46 -20.92 -5.39
C ALA A 163 6.17 -20.96 -6.90
N VAL A 164 5.38 -21.93 -7.37
CA VAL A 164 4.98 -22.02 -8.78
C VAL A 164 4.17 -20.79 -9.21
N TYR A 165 3.22 -20.35 -8.40
CA TYR A 165 2.44 -19.15 -8.70
C TYR A 165 3.28 -17.87 -8.64
N ALA A 166 4.24 -17.77 -7.71
CA ALA A 166 5.17 -16.65 -7.65
C ALA A 166 6.06 -16.55 -8.91
N GLU A 167 6.56 -17.68 -9.42
CA GLU A 167 7.33 -17.71 -10.66
C GLU A 167 6.49 -17.32 -11.88
N LYS A 168 5.24 -17.81 -11.97
CA LYS A 168 4.30 -17.39 -13.02
C LYS A 168 3.99 -15.88 -12.95
N ALA A 169 3.83 -15.33 -11.75
CA ALA A 169 3.59 -13.91 -11.56
C ALA A 169 4.80 -13.05 -12.00
N LYS A 170 6.04 -13.49 -11.70
CA LYS A 170 7.26 -12.84 -12.17
C LYS A 170 7.38 -12.87 -13.69
N ALA A 171 7.06 -14.00 -14.32
CA ALA A 171 7.06 -14.12 -15.77
C ALA A 171 6.07 -13.13 -16.42
N SER A 172 4.83 -13.08 -15.92
CA SER A 172 3.82 -12.12 -16.38
C SER A 172 4.22 -10.66 -16.13
N GLN A 173 4.86 -10.35 -15.00
CA GLN A 173 5.37 -9.00 -14.73
C GLN A 173 6.49 -8.60 -15.71
N LYS A 174 7.38 -9.53 -16.05
CA LYS A 174 8.44 -9.31 -17.04
C LYS A 174 7.86 -9.00 -18.42
N GLU A 175 6.84 -9.76 -18.84
CA GLU A 175 6.14 -9.53 -20.12
C GLU A 175 5.42 -8.19 -20.15
N ARG A 176 4.64 -7.85 -19.11
CA ARG A 176 3.98 -6.54 -19.00
C ARG A 176 4.97 -5.39 -19.01
N ARG A 177 6.11 -5.53 -18.34
CA ARG A 177 7.18 -4.52 -18.36
C ARG A 177 7.80 -4.37 -19.73
N ALA A 178 8.04 -5.47 -20.44
CA ALA A 178 8.57 -5.43 -21.81
C ALA A 178 7.59 -4.71 -22.75
N GLN A 179 6.30 -5.05 -22.67
CA GLN A 179 5.26 -4.38 -23.45
C GLN A 179 5.19 -2.88 -23.14
N TYR A 180 5.17 -2.50 -21.87
CA TYR A 180 5.18 -1.09 -21.48
C TYR A 180 6.38 -0.32 -22.03
N LEU A 181 7.58 -0.92 -21.97
CA LEU A 181 8.79 -0.29 -22.51
C LEU A 181 8.72 -0.11 -24.02
N GLU A 182 8.13 -1.07 -24.74
CA GLU A 182 7.94 -1.00 -26.19
C GLU A 182 6.89 0.06 -26.56
N ASP A 183 5.73 0.03 -25.90
CA ASP A 183 4.63 0.98 -26.14
C ASP A 183 5.03 2.43 -25.83
N ASN A 184 5.98 2.63 -24.92
CA ASN A 184 6.43 3.94 -24.48
C ASN A 184 7.86 4.29 -24.95
N LYS A 185 8.44 3.53 -25.89
CA LYS A 185 9.85 3.69 -26.28
C LYS A 185 10.18 5.09 -26.79
N ASP A 186 9.27 5.69 -27.57
CA ASP A 186 9.47 7.00 -28.19
C ASP A 186 9.40 8.11 -27.14
N ALA A 187 8.43 8.02 -26.22
CA ALA A 187 8.31 8.95 -25.10
C ALA A 187 9.53 8.87 -24.16
N ILE A 188 10.04 7.66 -23.92
CA ILE A 188 11.26 7.44 -23.13
C ILE A 188 12.47 8.06 -23.83
N GLU A 189 12.61 7.90 -25.15
CA GLU A 189 13.73 8.46 -25.89
C GLU A 189 13.64 9.99 -25.96
N GLU A 190 12.45 10.55 -26.16
CA GLU A 190 12.22 11.99 -26.11
C GLU A 190 12.62 12.57 -24.75
N GLN A 191 12.25 11.91 -23.65
CA GLN A 191 12.66 12.33 -22.31
C GLN A 191 14.19 12.31 -22.14
N LYS A 192 14.88 11.30 -22.70
CA LYS A 192 16.35 11.26 -22.68
C LYS A 192 16.94 12.41 -23.50
N ASP A 193 16.37 12.74 -24.65
CA ASP A 193 16.80 13.87 -25.47
C ASP A 193 16.62 15.20 -24.77
N GLN A 194 15.46 15.43 -24.16
CA GLN A 194 15.21 16.59 -23.33
C GLN A 194 16.23 16.68 -22.19
N GLN A 195 16.57 15.56 -21.55
CA GLN A 195 17.60 15.52 -20.52
C GLN A 195 19.00 15.85 -21.07
N ARG A 196 19.38 15.29 -22.22
CA ARG A 196 20.65 15.58 -22.91
C ARG A 196 20.76 17.06 -23.25
N GLN A 197 19.67 17.66 -23.73
CA GLN A 197 19.60 19.08 -24.07
C GLN A 197 19.75 19.96 -22.84
N ARG A 198 18.98 19.68 -21.76
CA ARG A 198 19.12 20.39 -20.47
C ARG A 198 20.55 20.34 -19.94
N ASN A 199 21.20 19.18 -19.99
CA ASN A 199 22.58 19.02 -19.56
C ASN A 199 23.56 19.84 -20.42
N ARG A 200 23.33 19.90 -21.74
CA ARG A 200 24.14 20.69 -22.67
C ARG A 200 24.00 22.19 -22.40
N ASP A 201 22.79 22.66 -22.18
CA ASP A 201 22.51 24.07 -21.90
C ASP A 201 23.04 24.49 -20.53
N PHE A 202 22.94 23.62 -19.53
CA PHE A 202 23.58 23.81 -18.22
C PHE A 202 25.10 23.98 -18.37
N ARG A 203 25.77 23.08 -19.11
CA ARG A 203 27.22 23.18 -19.36
C ARG A 203 27.61 24.49 -20.08
N LYS A 204 26.81 24.93 -21.07
CA LYS A 204 27.03 26.22 -21.75
C LYS A 204 26.90 27.40 -20.77
N LYS A 205 25.86 27.39 -19.94
CA LYS A 205 25.64 28.42 -18.91
C LYS A 205 26.82 28.50 -17.93
N MET A 206 27.30 27.34 -17.47
CA MET A 206 28.48 27.25 -16.59
C MET A 206 29.75 27.78 -17.26
N ARG A 207 30.00 27.45 -18.54
CA ARG A 207 31.13 28.00 -19.30
C ARG A 207 31.05 29.52 -19.43
N LYS A 208 29.87 30.08 -19.73
CA LYS A 208 29.65 31.53 -19.81
C LYS A 208 29.90 32.21 -18.47
N ALA A 209 29.35 31.65 -17.38
CA ALA A 209 29.56 32.17 -16.03
C ALA A 209 31.05 32.17 -15.63
N ASN A 210 31.78 31.10 -15.93
CA ASN A 210 33.21 31.01 -15.66
C ASN A 210 34.03 32.02 -16.50
N LYS A 211 33.63 32.28 -17.75
CA LYS A 211 34.29 33.29 -18.59
C LYS A 211 34.10 34.71 -18.04
N LEU A 212 32.90 35.03 -17.55
CA LEU A 212 32.60 36.32 -16.91
C LEU A 212 33.40 36.50 -15.61
N LYS A 213 33.47 35.46 -14.76
CA LYS A 213 34.26 35.49 -13.52
C LYS A 213 35.77 35.68 -13.75
N LYS A 214 36.31 35.27 -14.90
CA LYS A 214 37.72 35.47 -15.26
C LYS A 214 38.00 36.85 -15.85
N ALA A 215 36.97 37.62 -16.21
CA ALA A 215 37.07 38.94 -16.81
C ALA A 215 36.77 40.08 -15.81
N SER A 216 36.49 39.73 -14.55
CA SER A 216 36.38 40.63 -13.39
C SER A 216 37.61 40.48 -12.52
#